data_AF-A0A2W4QFD4-F1
#
_entry.id   AF-A0A2W4QFD4-F1
#
_cell.length_a   1.000
_cell.length_b   1.000
_cell.length_c   1.000
_cell.angle_alpha   90.00
_cell.angle_beta   90.00
_cell.angle_gamma   90.00
#
_symmetry.space_group_name_H-M   'P 1'
#
loop_
_entity.id
_entity.type
_entity.pdbx_description
1 polymer ?
#
loop_
_entity_poly.entity_id
_entity_poly.type
_entity_poly.pdbx_seq_one_letter_code
_entity_poly.pdbx_strand_id
1 'polypeptide(L)'
;MISRGYRARHRAGADELNITAFMNLMVVLVPFLLLSAVFSRLTILQLNLPGEATPSTQKPVLQLEVIVKPDGLLVADRARGRLNELPNKDGGYDYKGLNEYLQRVKSQFPQVTDATILLQPDTPYDIVVQTMDAVRSFTDTSTGAARMAELFPDISIGDAPVS
;
A
#
# COMPACT_ATOMS: atom_id res chain seq x y z
N MET A 1 -68.36 -50.98 25.66
CA MET A 1 -67.44 -50.59 26.74
C MET A 1 -66.02 -50.80 26.20
N ILE A 2 -65.35 -49.75 25.73
CA ILE A 2 -64.21 -49.05 26.40
C ILE A 2 -62.92 -49.90 26.29
N SER A 3 -61.76 -49.49 25.74
CA SER A 3 -61.28 -48.21 25.21
C SER A 3 -59.95 -48.41 24.48
N ARG A 4 -59.63 -47.45 23.60
CA ARG A 4 -58.32 -47.22 22.94
C ARG A 4 -57.17 -47.04 23.93
N GLY A 5 -55.95 -47.38 23.49
CA GLY A 5 -54.70 -46.97 24.13
C GLY A 5 -53.51 -47.03 23.18
N TYR A 6 -53.37 -46.03 22.31
CA TYR A 6 -52.09 -45.70 21.65
C TYR A 6 -51.10 -45.19 22.70
N ARG A 7 -49.89 -45.76 22.76
CA ARG A 7 -48.67 -45.22 23.43
C ARG A 7 -47.56 -46.27 23.28
N ALA A 8 -46.31 -45.97 23.03
CA ALA A 8 -45.58 -44.84 22.46
C ALA A 8 -44.24 -45.48 22.08
N ARG A 9 -43.73 -45.27 20.86
CA ARG A 9 -42.37 -45.73 20.51
C ARG A 9 -41.38 -44.89 21.33
N HIS A 10 -40.90 -45.44 22.45
CA HIS A 10 -39.73 -44.89 23.12
C HIS A 10 -38.55 -45.03 22.17
N ARG A 11 -38.07 -43.88 21.68
CA ARG A 11 -36.74 -43.70 21.10
C ARG A 11 -35.72 -44.20 22.11
N ALA A 12 -35.29 -45.46 21.97
CA ALA A 12 -34.06 -45.94 22.55
C ALA A 12 -32.94 -45.52 21.59
N GLY A 13 -32.19 -44.50 21.99
CA GLY A 13 -31.13 -43.91 21.18
C GLY A 13 -30.77 -42.50 21.66
N ALA A 14 -30.84 -42.29 22.97
CA ALA A 14 -30.20 -41.16 23.63
C ALA A 14 -29.02 -41.77 24.38
N ASP A 15 -27.84 -41.81 23.76
CA ASP A 15 -26.53 -41.69 24.44
C ASP A 15 -25.28 -41.95 23.58
N GLU A 16 -25.36 -42.01 22.25
CA GLU A 16 -24.23 -41.52 21.46
C GLU A 16 -24.43 -40.02 21.29
N LEU A 17 -23.90 -39.26 22.25
CA LEU A 17 -23.62 -37.83 22.09
C LEU A 17 -23.20 -37.62 20.63
N ASN A 18 -23.82 -36.68 19.92
CA ASN A 18 -23.63 -36.49 18.49
C ASN A 18 -22.17 -36.06 18.16
N ILE A 19 -21.19 -36.92 18.35
CA ILE A 19 -19.75 -36.68 18.15
C ILE A 19 -19.56 -36.34 16.67
N THR A 20 -20.26 -37.01 15.76
CA THR A 20 -20.30 -36.66 14.33
C THR A 20 -20.85 -35.24 14.09
N ALA A 21 -21.90 -34.81 14.80
CA ALA A 21 -22.43 -33.46 14.64
C ALA A 21 -21.47 -32.40 15.23
N PHE A 22 -20.80 -32.71 16.33
CA PHE A 22 -19.81 -31.84 16.95
C PHE A 22 -18.53 -31.74 16.11
N MET A 23 -18.07 -32.85 15.53
CA MET A 23 -16.98 -32.88 14.56
C MET A 23 -17.33 -32.05 13.32
N ASN A 24 -18.54 -32.21 12.78
CA ASN A 24 -19.01 -31.39 11.65
C ASN A 24 -19.03 -29.89 12.01
N LEU A 25 -19.39 -29.54 13.24
CA LEU A 25 -19.35 -28.16 13.71
C LEU A 25 -17.92 -27.62 13.78
N MET A 26 -16.96 -28.39 14.32
CA MET A 26 -15.55 -27.98 14.34
C MET A 26 -14.96 -27.83 12.93
N VAL A 27 -15.26 -28.75 12.01
CA VAL A 27 -14.77 -28.73 10.62
C VAL A 27 -15.31 -27.52 9.85
N VAL A 28 -16.53 -27.04 10.15
CA VAL A 28 -17.11 -25.84 9.53
C VAL A 28 -16.48 -24.54 10.07
N LEU A 29 -16.02 -24.54 11.33
CA LEU A 29 -15.43 -23.35 11.94
C LEU A 29 -14.03 -23.01 11.40
N VAL A 30 -13.21 -24.01 11.09
CA VAL A 30 -11.84 -23.79 10.57
C VAL A 30 -11.83 -22.96 9.26
N PRO A 31 -12.54 -23.35 8.18
CA PRO A 31 -12.58 -22.55 6.95
C PRO A 31 -13.28 -21.19 7.16
N PHE A 32 -14.25 -21.10 8.07
CA PHE A 32 -14.90 -19.83 8.40
C PHE A 32 -13.94 -18.83 9.07
N LEU A 33 -13.14 -19.29 10.04
CA LEU A 33 -12.12 -18.48 10.68
C LEU A 33 -11.02 -18.08 9.69
N LEU A 34 -10.57 -19.01 8.83
CA LEU A 34 -9.60 -18.72 7.79
C LEU A 34 -10.12 -17.69 6.78
N LEU A 35 -11.38 -17.79 6.33
CA LEU A 35 -12.00 -16.79 5.45
C LEU A 35 -12.12 -15.41 6.12
N SER A 36 -12.39 -15.36 7.43
CA SER A 36 -12.45 -14.10 8.19
C SER A 36 -11.07 -13.43 8.36
N ALA A 37 -9.99 -14.20 8.36
CA ALA A 37 -8.63 -13.68 8.50
C ALA A 37 -8.08 -13.09 7.18
N VAL A 38 -8.73 -13.33 6.04
CA VAL A 38 -8.20 -12.99 4.70
C VAL A 38 -8.65 -11.60 4.19
N PHE A 39 -9.39 -10.82 4.99
CA PHE A 39 -9.69 -9.42 4.69
C PHE A 39 -9.40 -8.58 5.95
N SER A 40 -8.62 -7.49 5.94
CA SER A 40 -8.52 -6.42 4.94
C SER A 40 -7.23 -5.60 5.17
N ARG A 41 -6.51 -5.24 4.09
CA ARG A 41 -5.57 -4.12 4.12
C ARG A 41 -6.38 -2.84 3.89
N LEU A 42 -6.99 -2.29 4.95
CA LEU A 42 -7.59 -0.96 4.90
C LEU A 42 -6.49 0.09 4.76
N THR A 43 -6.32 0.65 3.57
CA THR A 43 -5.56 1.89 3.37
C THR A 43 -6.39 3.05 3.95
N ILE A 44 -6.00 3.54 5.12
CA ILE A 44 -6.63 4.72 5.73
C ILE A 44 -6.11 5.96 4.98
N LEU A 45 -6.99 6.61 4.23
CA LEU A 45 -6.74 7.97 3.75
C LEU A 45 -6.99 8.94 4.91
N GLN A 46 -5.94 9.31 5.64
CA GLN A 46 -6.02 10.35 6.67
C GLN A 46 -5.97 11.73 5.99
N LEU A 47 -7.14 12.34 5.81
CA LEU A 47 -7.24 13.77 5.56
C LEU A 47 -7.11 14.47 6.92
N ASN A 48 -5.92 15.00 7.22
CA ASN A 48 -5.72 15.83 8.41
C ASN A 48 -6.40 17.19 8.20
N LEU A 49 -7.57 17.39 8.77
CA LEU A 49 -8.12 18.73 9.02
C LEU A 49 -7.53 19.26 10.34
N PRO A 50 -7.21 20.56 10.46
CA PRO A 50 -6.66 21.12 11.67
C PRO A 50 -7.73 21.14 12.77
N GLY A 51 -7.72 20.10 13.60
CA GLY A 51 -8.56 19.93 14.77
C GLY A 51 -8.00 18.79 15.61
N GLU A 52 -7.37 19.16 16.73
CA GLU A 52 -6.84 18.33 17.83
C GLU A 52 -6.71 16.81 17.58
N ALA A 53 -5.54 16.39 17.13
CA ALA A 53 -5.21 14.98 16.93
C ALA A 53 -4.70 14.32 18.22
N THR A 54 -5.45 13.34 18.73
CA THR A 54 -4.93 12.25 19.57
C THR A 54 -3.73 11.58 18.88
N PRO A 55 -2.62 11.27 19.56
CA PRO A 55 -1.45 10.70 18.90
C PRO A 55 -1.73 9.24 18.51
N SER A 56 -2.06 8.99 17.24
CA SER A 56 -2.03 7.65 16.68
C SER A 56 -0.58 7.20 16.54
N THR A 57 -0.23 6.07 17.14
CA THR A 57 1.13 5.47 17.14
C THR A 57 1.56 4.91 15.78
N GLN A 58 0.73 5.07 14.73
CA GLN A 58 1.04 4.61 13.39
C GLN A 58 1.67 5.78 12.61
N LYS A 59 2.99 5.72 12.42
CA LYS A 59 3.73 6.71 11.62
C LYS A 59 3.03 6.83 10.25
N PRO A 60 2.60 8.03 9.82
CA PRO A 60 1.88 8.17 8.56
C PRO A 60 2.74 7.62 7.42
N VAL A 61 2.19 6.65 6.69
CA VAL A 61 2.85 5.99 5.56
C VAL A 61 3.13 7.06 4.50
N LEU A 62 4.39 7.16 4.08
CA LEU A 62 4.80 8.07 3.00
C LEU A 62 4.01 7.73 1.74
N GLN A 63 3.35 8.73 1.15
CA GLN A 63 2.71 8.64 -0.16
C GLN A 63 3.50 9.52 -1.12
N LEU A 64 4.57 8.96 -1.69
CA LEU A 64 5.53 9.70 -2.49
C LEU A 64 4.90 10.10 -3.84
N GLU A 65 4.94 11.39 -4.14
CA GLU A 65 4.56 11.96 -5.43
C GLU A 65 5.75 12.71 -6.04
N VAL A 66 6.02 12.47 -7.32
CA VAL A 66 7.01 13.19 -8.12
C VAL A 66 6.25 13.88 -9.24
N ILE A 67 6.13 15.20 -9.14
CA ILE A 67 5.42 16.04 -10.11
C ILE A 67 6.45 16.61 -11.09
N VAL A 68 6.23 16.36 -12.37
CA VAL A 68 7.04 16.90 -13.46
C VAL A 68 6.40 18.19 -13.95
N LYS A 69 7.13 19.30 -13.85
CA LYS A 69 6.72 20.64 -14.30
C LYS A 69 7.67 21.17 -15.35
N PRO A 70 7.28 22.12 -16.22
CA PRO A 70 8.19 22.68 -17.22
C PRO A 70 9.49 23.29 -16.65
N ASP A 71 9.45 23.81 -15.43
CA ASP A 71 10.57 24.49 -14.75
C ASP A 71 11.39 23.58 -13.82
N GLY A 72 10.94 22.35 -13.56
CA GLY A 72 11.63 21.44 -12.66
C GLY A 72 10.83 20.23 -12.19
N LEU A 73 11.41 19.53 -11.22
CA LEU A 73 10.79 18.39 -10.54
C LEU A 73 10.38 18.80 -9.13
N LEU A 74 9.17 18.43 -8.72
CA LEU A 74 8.67 18.65 -7.37
C LEU A 74 8.42 17.30 -6.69
N VAL A 75 9.07 17.07 -5.57
CA VAL A 75 8.83 15.91 -4.72
C VAL A 75 7.87 16.31 -3.60
N ALA A 76 6.79 15.56 -3.44
CA ALA A 76 5.76 15.80 -2.45
C ALA A 76 5.39 14.50 -1.72
N ASP A 77 4.78 14.66 -0.56
CA ASP A 77 4.02 13.63 0.12
C ASP A 77 2.57 14.04 0.08
N ARG A 78 1.71 13.19 -0.47
CA ARG A 78 0.27 13.49 -0.61
C ARG A 78 -0.38 13.92 0.71
N ALA A 79 0.10 13.43 1.86
CA ALA A 79 -0.44 13.79 3.16
C ALA A 79 0.18 15.06 3.79
N ARG A 80 1.43 15.40 3.45
CA ARG A 80 2.21 16.48 4.10
C ARG A 80 2.47 17.69 3.19
N GLY A 81 2.22 17.54 1.89
CA GLY A 81 2.51 18.54 0.87
C GLY A 81 3.94 18.45 0.34
N ARG A 82 4.45 19.59 -0.15
CA ARG A 82 5.75 19.69 -0.84
C ARG A 82 6.89 19.33 0.10
N LEU A 83 7.77 18.44 -0.35
CA LEU A 83 8.95 18.01 0.39
C LEU A 83 10.25 18.62 -0.14
N ASN A 84 10.39 18.72 -1.46
CA ASN A 84 11.57 19.32 -2.10
C ASN A 84 11.25 19.75 -3.53
N GLU A 85 11.87 20.83 -4.00
CA GLU A 85 11.75 21.31 -5.38
C GLU A 85 13.13 21.35 -6.02
N LEU A 86 13.25 20.76 -7.20
CA LEU A 86 14.48 20.63 -7.96
C LEU A 86 14.33 21.39 -9.27
N PRO A 87 14.87 22.61 -9.38
CA PRO A 87 14.84 23.36 -10.62
C PRO A 87 15.65 22.65 -11.70
N ASN A 88 15.32 22.92 -12.97
CA ASN A 88 16.09 22.41 -14.09
C ASN A 88 17.57 22.79 -14.01
N LYS A 89 18.43 21.86 -14.44
CA LYS A 89 19.88 22.00 -14.43
C LYS A 89 20.45 21.58 -15.78
N ASP A 90 21.47 22.31 -16.25
CA ASP A 90 22.18 22.01 -17.51
C ASP A 90 21.26 21.87 -18.74
N GLY A 91 20.11 22.56 -18.74
CA GLY A 91 19.14 22.54 -19.84
C GLY A 91 18.12 21.40 -19.80
N GLY A 92 18.08 20.60 -18.71
CA GLY A 92 17.10 19.54 -18.52
C GLY A 92 16.71 19.37 -17.04
N TYR A 93 15.93 18.32 -16.75
CA TYR A 93 15.53 17.98 -15.40
C TYR A 93 16.71 17.47 -14.56
N ASP A 94 16.80 17.86 -13.28
CA ASP A 94 17.84 17.38 -12.37
C ASP A 94 17.52 15.99 -11.80
N TYR A 95 17.58 14.96 -12.67
CA TYR A 95 17.35 13.57 -12.27
C TYR A 95 18.38 13.05 -11.26
N LYS A 96 19.61 13.58 -11.31
CA LYS A 96 20.65 13.25 -10.33
C LYS A 96 20.26 13.75 -8.96
N GLY A 97 19.90 15.03 -8.84
CA GLY A 97 19.40 15.62 -7.60
C GLY A 97 18.14 14.92 -7.10
N LEU A 98 17.23 14.53 -8.00
CA LEU A 98 16.02 13.79 -7.65
C LEU A 98 16.40 12.46 -7.01
N ASN A 99 17.25 11.68 -7.67
CA ASN A 99 17.67 10.37 -7.18
C ASN A 99 18.38 10.46 -5.82
N GLU A 100 19.32 11.42 -5.66
CA GLU A 100 20.01 11.67 -4.39
C GLU A 100 19.02 12.06 -3.27
N TYR A 101 18.00 12.84 -3.58
CA TYR A 101 16.94 13.18 -2.63
C TYR A 101 16.13 11.94 -2.25
N LEU A 102 15.72 11.12 -3.23
CA LEU A 102 14.94 9.91 -3.03
C LEU A 102 15.69 8.84 -2.22
N GLN A 103 17.02 8.75 -2.35
CA GLN A 103 17.84 7.91 -1.48
C GLN A 103 17.72 8.33 0.00
N ARG A 104 17.71 9.64 0.29
CA ARG A 104 17.50 10.15 1.65
C ARG A 104 16.10 9.79 2.15
N VAL A 105 15.08 9.95 1.31
CA VAL A 105 13.70 9.57 1.65
C VAL A 105 13.60 8.06 1.92
N LYS A 106 14.16 7.21 1.05
CA LYS A 106 14.17 5.74 1.21
C LYS A 106 14.85 5.31 2.51
N SER A 107 15.92 5.98 2.94
CA SER A 107 16.56 5.66 4.22
C SER A 107 15.66 5.96 5.44
N GLN A 108 14.76 6.93 5.33
CA GLN A 108 13.78 7.25 6.37
C GLN A 108 12.54 6.33 6.33
N PHE A 109 12.23 5.80 5.15
CA PHE A 109 11.07 4.96 4.85
C PHE A 109 11.47 3.68 4.09
N PRO A 110 12.28 2.78 4.69
CA PRO A 110 12.87 1.65 3.98
C PRO A 110 11.86 0.62 3.47
N GLN A 111 10.68 0.56 4.08
CA GLN A 111 9.61 -0.39 3.74
C GLN A 111 8.68 0.12 2.63
N VAL A 112 8.81 1.38 2.22
CA VAL A 112 7.95 1.97 1.18
C VAL A 112 8.58 1.71 -0.18
N THR A 113 7.78 1.18 -1.11
CA THR A 113 8.19 0.87 -2.49
C THR A 113 7.35 1.62 -3.52
N ASP A 114 6.19 2.14 -3.12
CA ASP A 114 5.27 2.88 -3.99
C ASP A 114 5.76 4.31 -4.27
N ALA A 115 5.60 4.73 -5.53
CA ALA A 115 5.71 6.13 -5.94
C ALA A 115 4.69 6.46 -7.03
N THR A 116 4.16 7.68 -7.01
CA THR A 116 3.30 8.19 -8.09
C THR A 116 4.03 9.29 -8.84
N ILE A 117 4.13 9.16 -10.16
CA ILE A 117 4.66 10.21 -11.03
C ILE A 117 3.48 10.96 -11.63
N LEU A 118 3.45 12.27 -11.43
CA LEU A 118 2.39 13.15 -11.92
C LEU A 118 2.94 13.99 -13.08
N LEU A 119 2.31 13.87 -14.25
CA LEU A 119 2.79 14.43 -15.51
C LEU A 119 1.78 15.42 -16.09
N GLN A 120 2.24 16.45 -16.78
CA GLN A 120 1.36 17.29 -17.59
C GLN A 120 0.98 16.58 -18.90
N PRO A 121 -0.18 16.88 -19.52
CA PRO A 121 -0.67 16.19 -20.71
C PRO A 121 0.28 16.23 -21.93
N ASP A 122 1.14 17.25 -22.01
CA ASP A 122 2.11 17.49 -23.08
C ASP A 122 3.52 16.98 -22.75
N THR A 123 3.70 16.26 -21.65
CA THR A 123 5.01 15.74 -21.24
C THR A 123 5.56 14.75 -22.28
N PRO A 124 6.75 14.98 -22.86
CA PRO A 124 7.33 14.06 -23.83
C PRO A 124 7.61 12.68 -23.22
N TYR A 125 7.43 11.61 -24.00
CA TYR A 125 7.62 10.23 -23.55
C TYR A 125 9.02 9.98 -22.94
N ASP A 126 10.06 10.58 -23.49
CA ASP A 126 11.43 10.48 -22.99
C ASP A 126 11.55 10.98 -21.53
N ILE A 127 10.90 12.10 -21.21
CA ILE A 127 10.85 12.66 -19.84
C ILE A 127 10.15 11.69 -18.89
N VAL A 128 9.10 11.01 -19.35
CA VAL A 128 8.40 10.01 -18.54
C VAL A 128 9.34 8.87 -18.15
N VAL A 129 10.04 8.30 -19.14
CA VAL A 129 10.97 7.17 -18.92
C VAL A 129 12.13 7.58 -18.01
N GLN A 130 12.75 8.73 -18.27
CA GLN A 130 13.87 9.23 -17.45
C GLN A 130 13.44 9.47 -16.01
N THR A 131 12.23 10.00 -15.79
CA THR A 131 11.67 10.17 -14.45
C THR A 131 11.43 8.82 -13.78
N MET A 132 10.88 7.85 -14.50
CA MET A 132 10.68 6.49 -13.97
C MET A 132 11.99 5.83 -13.55
N ASP A 133 13.03 5.94 -14.38
CA ASP A 133 14.34 5.35 -14.09
C ASP A 133 14.99 5.98 -12.86
N ALA A 134 14.91 7.31 -12.74
CA ALA A 134 15.43 8.06 -11.60
C ALA A 134 14.70 7.73 -10.27
N VAL A 135 13.40 7.41 -10.33
CA VAL A 135 12.57 7.06 -9.17
C VAL A 135 12.71 5.61 -8.76
N ARG A 136 12.92 4.69 -9.72
CA ARG A 136 12.91 3.24 -9.51
C ARG A 136 14.10 2.75 -8.70
N SER A 137 15.30 3.25 -9.01
CA SER A 137 16.55 2.64 -8.55
C SER A 137 17.72 3.62 -8.60
N PHE A 138 18.83 3.24 -7.97
CA PHE A 138 20.10 3.93 -8.10
C PHE A 138 21.24 2.93 -8.26
N THR A 139 22.35 3.40 -8.84
CA THR A 139 23.58 2.61 -8.87
C THR A 139 24.37 2.88 -7.60
N ASP A 140 24.47 1.87 -6.73
CA ASP A 140 25.33 1.88 -5.56
C ASP A 140 26.75 1.45 -5.98
N THR A 141 27.72 2.34 -5.76
CA THR A 141 29.15 2.08 -6.00
C THR A 141 29.96 2.03 -4.70
N SER A 142 29.32 2.06 -3.52
CA SER A 142 29.98 2.13 -2.22
C SER A 142 30.86 0.90 -1.92
N THR A 143 30.52 -0.26 -2.49
CA THR A 143 31.27 -1.51 -2.29
C THR A 143 32.37 -1.75 -3.33
N GLY A 144 32.71 -0.75 -4.15
CA GLY A 144 33.72 -0.87 -5.23
C GLY A 144 33.26 -1.61 -6.49
N ALA A 145 32.05 -2.18 -6.48
CA ALA A 145 31.38 -2.75 -7.64
C ALA A 145 30.02 -2.09 -7.80
N ALA A 146 29.68 -1.67 -9.03
CA ALA A 146 28.40 -1.07 -9.35
C ALA A 146 27.28 -2.12 -9.17
N ARG A 147 26.33 -1.85 -8.28
CA ARG A 147 25.13 -2.65 -8.07
C ARG A 147 23.90 -1.78 -8.21
N MET A 148 22.84 -2.30 -8.82
CA MET A 148 21.55 -1.62 -8.79
C MET A 148 20.88 -1.87 -7.44
N ALA A 149 20.55 -0.80 -6.74
CA ALA A 149 19.77 -0.81 -5.52
C ALA A 149 18.41 -0.16 -5.78
N GLU A 150 17.36 -0.69 -5.17
CA GLU A 150 16.01 -0.19 -5.34
C GLU A 150 15.76 1.12 -4.56
N LEU A 151 14.89 1.95 -5.13
CA LEU A 151 14.27 3.09 -4.45
C LEU A 151 12.78 2.79 -4.31
N PHE A 152 11.97 3.28 -5.26
CA PHE A 152 10.53 3.10 -5.27
C PHE A 152 10.12 2.40 -6.57
N PRO A 153 10.22 1.07 -6.64
CA PRO A 153 10.02 0.32 -7.87
C PRO A 153 8.55 0.23 -8.32
N ASP A 154 7.60 0.39 -7.39
CA ASP A 154 6.17 0.27 -7.65
C ASP A 154 5.60 1.62 -8.10
N ILE A 155 5.86 1.95 -9.38
CA ILE A 155 5.54 3.26 -9.95
C ILE A 155 4.15 3.26 -10.57
N SER A 156 3.33 4.22 -10.16
CA SER A 156 2.07 4.60 -10.81
C SER A 156 2.22 5.93 -11.55
N ILE A 157 1.44 6.15 -12.60
CA ILE A 157 1.43 7.40 -13.37
C ILE A 157 0.04 8.04 -13.25
N GLY A 158 0.01 9.36 -13.07
CA GLY A 158 -1.22 10.15 -13.05
C GLY A 158 -1.02 11.55 -13.62
N ASP A 159 -2.09 12.33 -13.62
CA ASP A 159 -2.09 13.69 -14.14
C ASP A 159 -1.62 14.69 -13.07
N ALA A 160 -0.70 15.57 -13.46
CA ALA A 160 -0.29 16.69 -12.64
C ALA A 160 -1.44 17.71 -12.52
N PRO A 161 -1.64 18.33 -11.35
CA PRO A 161 -2.57 19.44 -11.22
C PRO A 161 -2.19 20.55 -12.19
N VAL A 162 -3.13 20.98 -13.02
CA VAL A 162 -2.96 22.19 -13.84
C VAL A 162 -2.71 23.37 -12.90
N SER A 163 -1.52 23.95 -12.97
CA SER A 163 -1.08 25.08 -12.15
C SER A 163 -0.82 26.27 -13.05
#